data_AF-A0A968PVU1-F1
#
_entry.id   AF-A0A968PVU1-F1
#
_cell.length_a   1.000
_cell.length_b   1.000
_cell.length_c   1.000
_cell.angle_alpha   90.00
_cell.angle_beta   90.00
_cell.angle_gamma   90.00
#
_symmetry.space_group_name_H-M   'P 1'
#
loop_
_entity.id
_entity.type
_entity.pdbx_description
1 polymer ?
#
loop_
_entity_poly.entity_id
_entity_poly.type
_entity_poly.pdbx_seq_one_letter_code
_entity_poly.pdbx_strand_id
1 'polypeptide(L)'
;MEIQQLELDLWQSLEAASRFPETADLRSLCDMLEQTLSDQSLTEQLTVAGDVLVQLSEVHAARANLLISGWERRHNPVEPVVNLEDCVDLFVQSLTLDVSELFEESEPIQYPANRKQKSSIQEEGSIVGEVEKNALLNWVDQVAADQALNQAQMAEQIRDLAHGENVEEWSRAIARYFSTYINQRSCHSDITISLPELCNKMQKPFVEVWLGLLLGNRSYQIYQTSENFYDTTGIEIRIESLR
;
A
#
# COMPACT_ATOMS: atom_id res chain seq x y z
N MET A 1 46.45 8.30 6.07
CA MET A 1 46.23 6.85 6.26
C MET A 1 44.73 6.56 6.33
N GLU A 2 43.91 7.44 6.91
CA GLU A 2 42.44 7.30 7.00
C GLU A 2 41.70 7.32 5.64
N ILE A 3 42.13 8.13 4.67
CA ILE A 3 41.46 8.27 3.35
C ILE A 3 41.42 6.94 2.57
N GLN A 4 42.53 6.20 2.55
CA GLN A 4 42.59 4.90 1.86
C GLN A 4 41.76 3.81 2.57
N GLN A 5 41.48 3.98 3.86
CA GLN A 5 40.64 3.04 4.61
C GLN A 5 39.17 3.25 4.31
N LEU A 6 38.72 4.50 4.24
CA LEU A 6 37.34 4.85 3.85
C LEU A 6 37.00 4.37 2.44
N GLU A 7 37.90 4.55 1.48
CA GLU A 7 37.73 4.01 0.12
C GLU A 7 37.64 2.49 0.11
N LEU A 8 38.50 1.80 0.85
CA LEU A 8 38.52 0.35 0.93
C LEU A 8 37.23 -0.20 1.55
N ASP A 9 36.73 0.45 2.59
CA ASP A 9 35.49 0.10 3.29
C ASP A 9 34.27 0.31 2.38
N LEU A 10 34.27 1.36 1.55
CA LEU A 10 33.23 1.61 0.54
C LEU A 10 33.17 0.49 -0.49
N TRP A 11 34.30 0.14 -1.10
CA TRP A 11 34.34 -0.90 -2.14
C TRP A 11 33.97 -2.28 -1.61
N GLN A 12 34.41 -2.63 -0.40
CA GLN A 12 34.02 -3.90 0.24
C GLN A 12 32.53 -3.96 0.53
N SER A 13 31.96 -2.86 1.04
CA SER A 13 30.53 -2.76 1.32
C SER A 13 29.70 -2.88 0.03
N LEU A 14 30.21 -2.34 -1.07
CA LEU A 14 29.56 -2.37 -2.36
C LEU A 14 29.64 -3.76 -3.02
N GLU A 15 30.77 -4.47 -2.87
CA GLU A 15 30.91 -5.87 -3.28
C GLU A 15 29.99 -6.80 -2.47
N ALA A 16 29.83 -6.54 -1.18
CA ALA A 16 28.86 -7.28 -0.35
C ALA A 16 27.42 -7.03 -0.81
N ALA A 17 27.09 -5.78 -1.13
CA ALA A 17 25.77 -5.39 -1.64
C ALA A 17 25.45 -5.99 -3.01
N SER A 18 26.44 -6.16 -3.90
CA SER A 18 26.24 -6.81 -5.19
C SER A 18 25.99 -8.32 -5.06
N ARG A 19 26.60 -8.97 -4.06
CA ARG A 19 26.32 -10.39 -3.73
C ARG A 19 24.95 -10.59 -3.08
N PHE A 20 24.54 -9.67 -2.22
CA PHE A 20 23.30 -9.76 -1.45
C PHE A 20 22.43 -8.50 -1.61
N PRO A 21 21.87 -8.26 -2.81
CA PRO A 21 21.15 -7.02 -3.13
C PRO A 21 19.83 -6.86 -2.35
N GLU A 22 19.27 -7.94 -1.82
CA GLU A 22 18.03 -7.93 -1.03
C GLU A 22 18.19 -7.35 0.38
N THR A 23 19.36 -7.53 0.99
CA THR A 23 19.71 -7.05 2.34
C THR A 23 20.58 -5.79 2.32
N ALA A 24 20.99 -5.32 1.14
CA ALA A 24 21.83 -4.15 0.98
C ALA A 24 21.13 -2.87 1.48
N ASP A 25 21.78 -2.15 2.41
CA ASP A 25 21.38 -0.81 2.82
C ASP A 25 22.03 0.24 1.90
N LEU A 26 21.28 0.63 0.89
CA LEU A 26 21.72 1.58 -0.13
C LEU A 26 21.88 3.00 0.41
N ARG A 27 21.18 3.37 1.50
CA ARG A 27 21.34 4.70 2.10
C ARG A 27 22.69 4.81 2.79
N SER A 28 23.05 3.80 3.58
CA SER A 28 24.37 3.75 4.22
C SER A 28 25.52 3.75 3.21
N LEU A 29 25.34 3.12 2.04
CA LEU A 29 26.32 3.17 0.96
C LEU A 29 26.46 4.58 0.35
N CYS A 30 25.35 5.31 0.17
CA CYS A 30 25.40 6.70 -0.28
C CYS A 30 26.06 7.62 0.76
N ASP A 31 25.73 7.45 2.04
CA ASP A 31 26.33 8.23 3.13
C ASP A 31 27.85 7.99 3.20
N MET A 32 28.28 6.73 3.02
CA MET A 32 29.69 6.35 2.97
C MET A 32 30.39 6.92 1.74
N LEU A 33 29.73 6.95 0.58
CA LEU A 33 30.24 7.62 -0.61
C LEU A 33 30.47 9.12 -0.35
N GLU A 34 29.48 9.83 0.21
CA GLU A 34 29.60 11.25 0.51
C GLU A 34 30.77 11.55 1.46
N GLN A 35 30.96 10.71 2.49
CA GLN A 35 32.11 10.80 3.39
C GLN A 35 33.43 10.56 2.67
N THR A 36 33.49 9.59 1.76
CA THR A 36 34.69 9.26 0.99
C THR A 36 35.07 10.37 0.00
N LEU A 37 34.06 11.04 -0.56
CA LEU A 37 34.25 12.14 -1.52
C LEU A 37 34.67 13.46 -0.87
N SER A 38 34.28 13.70 0.39
CA SER A 38 34.42 15.02 1.06
C SER A 38 35.85 15.59 1.08
N ASP A 39 36.86 14.72 1.08
CA ASP A 39 38.27 15.12 1.18
C ASP A 39 39.07 15.06 -0.14
N GLN A 40 38.41 14.74 -1.26
CA GLN A 40 39.07 14.53 -2.56
C GLN A 40 39.02 15.75 -3.49
N SER A 41 39.91 15.76 -4.49
CA SER A 41 39.86 16.77 -5.55
C SER A 41 38.62 16.58 -6.44
N LEU A 42 38.09 17.66 -7.02
CA LEU A 42 36.85 17.62 -7.82
C LEU A 42 36.89 16.57 -8.95
N THR A 43 38.05 16.38 -9.58
CA THR A 43 38.20 15.42 -10.66
C THR A 43 38.14 13.98 -10.15
N GLU A 44 38.80 13.68 -9.03
CA GLU A 44 38.76 12.36 -8.41
C GLU A 44 37.37 12.05 -7.84
N GLN A 45 36.71 13.06 -7.24
CA GLN A 45 35.33 12.94 -6.76
C GLN A 45 34.38 12.50 -7.89
N LEU A 46 34.46 13.14 -9.06
CA LEU A 46 33.59 12.80 -10.18
C LEU A 46 33.86 11.39 -10.73
N THR A 47 35.12 10.96 -10.76
CA THR A 47 35.46 9.60 -11.20
C THR A 47 34.97 8.55 -10.23
N VAL A 48 35.26 8.71 -8.92
CA VAL A 48 34.86 7.75 -7.89
C VAL A 48 33.34 7.70 -7.75
N ALA A 49 32.67 8.87 -7.74
CA ALA A 49 31.22 8.92 -7.71
C ALA A 49 30.59 8.27 -8.95
N GLY A 50 31.18 8.45 -10.14
CA GLY A 50 30.72 7.81 -11.37
C GLY A 50 30.74 6.29 -11.25
N ASP A 51 31.88 5.72 -10.85
CA ASP A 51 32.04 4.27 -10.73
C ASP A 51 31.12 3.68 -9.65
N VAL A 52 30.99 4.36 -8.52
CA VAL A 52 30.11 3.92 -7.41
C VAL A 52 28.64 3.98 -7.82
N LEU A 53 28.20 5.03 -8.51
CA LEU A 53 26.82 5.15 -8.99
C LEU A 53 26.46 4.06 -10.02
N VAL A 54 27.40 3.69 -10.89
CA VAL A 54 27.21 2.56 -11.81
C VAL A 54 26.95 1.29 -11.02
N GLN A 55 27.80 0.93 -10.07
CA GLN A 55 27.60 -0.30 -9.31
C GLN A 55 26.35 -0.25 -8.41
N LEU A 56 26.01 0.91 -7.82
CA LEU A 56 24.78 1.07 -7.06
C LEU A 56 23.53 0.84 -7.94
N SER A 57 23.58 1.29 -9.20
CA SER A 57 22.51 1.06 -10.17
C SER A 57 22.36 -0.42 -10.53
N GLU A 58 23.47 -1.16 -10.62
CA GLU A 58 23.47 -2.61 -10.85
C GLU A 58 22.87 -3.37 -9.66
N VAL A 59 23.22 -2.98 -8.43
CA VAL A 59 22.61 -3.54 -7.20
C VAL A 59 21.10 -3.30 -7.21
N HIS A 60 20.65 -2.09 -7.57
CA HIS A 60 19.24 -1.76 -7.69
C HIS A 60 18.52 -2.61 -8.74
N ALA A 61 19.12 -2.79 -9.92
CA ALA A 61 18.57 -3.61 -10.98
C ALA A 61 18.46 -5.09 -10.56
N ALA A 62 19.50 -5.62 -9.91
CA ALA A 62 19.49 -6.99 -9.38
C ALA A 62 18.37 -7.19 -8.35
N ARG A 63 18.20 -6.24 -7.42
CA ARG A 63 17.13 -6.27 -6.42
C ARG A 63 15.74 -6.25 -7.07
N ALA A 64 15.54 -5.39 -8.07
CA ALA A 64 14.28 -5.31 -8.79
C ALA A 64 13.94 -6.63 -9.49
N ASN A 65 14.92 -7.25 -10.16
CA ASN A 65 14.75 -8.55 -10.80
C ASN A 65 14.37 -9.66 -9.82
N LEU A 66 14.95 -9.67 -8.61
CA LEU A 66 14.58 -10.62 -7.56
C LEU A 66 13.14 -10.40 -7.07
N LEU A 67 12.73 -9.15 -6.88
CA LEU A 67 11.36 -8.82 -6.46
C LEU A 67 10.33 -9.20 -7.53
N ILE A 68 10.63 -8.91 -8.80
CA ILE A 68 9.79 -9.26 -9.94
C ILE A 68 9.68 -10.78 -10.07
N SER A 69 10.79 -11.51 -10.11
CA SER A 69 10.77 -12.98 -10.20
C SER A 69 10.08 -13.64 -9.01
N GLY A 70 10.26 -13.10 -7.80
CA GLY A 70 9.54 -13.55 -6.60
C GLY A 70 8.04 -13.24 -6.63
N TRP A 71 7.64 -12.16 -7.30
CA TRP A 71 6.23 -11.86 -7.56
C TRP A 71 5.64 -12.80 -8.63
N GLU A 72 6.33 -12.98 -9.76
CA GLU A 72 5.93 -13.87 -10.86
C GLU A 72 5.75 -15.30 -10.36
N ARG A 73 6.69 -15.80 -9.54
CA ARG A 73 6.60 -17.16 -8.98
C ARG A 73 5.38 -17.34 -8.07
N ARG A 74 5.01 -16.33 -7.28
CA ARG A 74 3.85 -16.38 -6.36
C ARG A 74 2.51 -16.29 -7.09
N HIS A 75 2.48 -15.63 -8.24
CA HIS A 75 1.25 -15.38 -9.00
C HIS A 75 1.22 -16.17 -10.31
N ASN A 76 2.11 -17.14 -10.49
CA ASN A 76 2.08 -18.03 -11.64
C ASN A 76 0.82 -18.91 -11.54
N PRO A 77 -0.11 -18.84 -12.50
CA PRO A 77 -1.32 -19.66 -12.49
C PRO A 77 -1.02 -21.15 -12.78
N VAL A 78 0.20 -21.47 -13.22
CA VAL A 78 0.67 -22.82 -13.45
C VAL A 78 1.18 -23.39 -12.12
N GLU A 79 0.50 -24.42 -11.61
CA GLU A 79 0.96 -25.17 -10.44
C GLU A 79 2.37 -25.74 -10.69
N PRO A 80 3.26 -25.72 -9.68
CA PRO A 80 4.58 -26.32 -9.82
C PRO A 80 4.45 -27.80 -10.15
N VAL A 81 4.86 -28.19 -11.37
CA VAL A 81 4.89 -29.59 -11.79
C VAL A 81 6.07 -30.26 -11.10
N VAL A 82 5.80 -30.94 -9.99
CA VAL A 82 6.78 -31.80 -9.33
C VAL A 82 6.91 -33.07 -10.15
N ASN A 83 8.07 -33.30 -10.76
CA ASN A 83 8.35 -34.58 -11.39
C ASN A 83 8.57 -35.63 -10.29
N LEU A 84 7.54 -36.44 -10.06
CA LEU A 84 7.51 -37.49 -9.04
C LEU A 84 8.46 -38.64 -9.36
N GLU A 85 8.93 -38.77 -10.61
CA GLU A 85 9.88 -39.81 -11.03
C GLU A 85 11.29 -39.55 -10.46
N ASP A 86 11.64 -38.28 -10.25
CA ASP A 86 12.93 -37.85 -9.67
C ASP A 86 12.85 -37.64 -8.15
N CYS A 87 11.66 -37.67 -7.56
CA CYS A 87 11.40 -37.35 -6.15
C CYS A 87 11.09 -38.60 -5.30
N VAL A 88 11.69 -39.74 -5.62
CA VAL A 88 11.46 -41.02 -4.90
C VAL A 88 11.82 -40.92 -3.41
N ASP A 89 12.79 -40.04 -3.07
CA ASP A 89 13.23 -39.82 -1.69
C ASP A 89 12.33 -38.89 -0.86
N LEU A 90 11.32 -38.23 -1.48
CA LEU A 90 10.37 -37.36 -0.79
C LEU A 90 9.12 -38.09 -0.29
N PHE A 91 9.03 -39.40 -0.47
CA PHE A 91 7.97 -40.20 0.14
C PHE A 91 8.21 -40.32 1.65
N VAL A 92 7.54 -39.42 2.38
CA VAL A 92 7.39 -39.45 3.83
C VAL A 92 6.87 -40.81 4.27
N GLN A 93 7.61 -41.42 5.19
CA GLN A 93 7.19 -42.58 5.97
C GLN A 93 5.79 -42.33 6.55
N SER A 94 4.77 -43.05 6.05
CA SER A 94 3.43 -42.95 6.58
C SER A 94 3.40 -43.48 8.02
N LEU A 95 3.19 -42.58 8.98
CA LEU A 95 2.92 -42.94 10.36
C LEU A 95 1.42 -43.20 10.48
N THR A 96 1.05 -44.45 10.72
CA THR A 96 -0.34 -44.83 11.00
C THR A 96 -0.69 -44.33 12.40
N LEU A 97 -1.45 -43.23 12.48
CA LEU A 97 -2.09 -42.77 13.71
C LEU A 97 -3.31 -43.66 14.00
N ASP A 98 -3.36 -44.26 15.18
CA ASP A 98 -4.58 -44.91 15.66
C ASP A 98 -5.59 -43.83 16.03
N VAL A 99 -6.58 -43.64 15.16
CA VAL A 99 -7.64 -42.63 15.31
C VAL A 99 -8.78 -43.12 16.20
N SER A 100 -8.67 -44.29 16.82
CA SER A 100 -9.74 -44.86 17.67
C SER A 100 -10.11 -43.94 18.83
N GLU A 101 -9.13 -43.22 19.44
CA GLU A 101 -9.39 -42.20 20.47
C GLU A 101 -10.10 -40.95 19.94
N LEU A 102 -9.99 -40.61 18.65
CA LEU A 102 -10.68 -39.47 18.05
C LEU A 102 -12.17 -39.72 17.81
N PHE A 103 -12.58 -40.99 17.78
CA PHE A 103 -13.97 -41.41 17.63
C PHE A 103 -14.62 -41.83 18.94
N GLU A 104 -13.90 -41.75 20.06
CA GLU A 104 -14.50 -41.98 21.38
C GLU A 104 -15.52 -40.86 21.66
N GLU A 105 -16.80 -41.22 21.69
CA GLU A 105 -17.88 -40.28 22.02
C GLU A 105 -17.59 -39.65 23.38
N SER A 106 -17.31 -38.35 23.36
CA SER A 106 -17.05 -37.59 24.58
C SER A 106 -18.31 -37.62 25.45
N GLU A 107 -18.16 -37.88 26.76
CA GLU A 107 -19.29 -37.87 27.68
C GLU A 107 -20.12 -36.58 27.51
N PRO A 108 -21.47 -36.66 27.45
CA PRO A 108 -22.30 -35.52 27.16
C PRO A 108 -22.12 -34.44 28.24
N ILE A 109 -21.52 -33.32 27.85
CA ILE A 109 -21.36 -32.14 28.70
C ILE A 109 -22.76 -31.62 29.02
N GLN A 110 -23.21 -31.74 30.28
CA GLN A 110 -24.44 -31.11 30.72
C GLN A 110 -24.25 -29.60 30.77
N TYR A 111 -24.79 -28.91 29.77
CA TYR A 111 -24.80 -27.46 29.71
C TYR A 111 -25.70 -26.86 30.80
N PRO A 112 -25.28 -25.78 31.49
CA PRO A 112 -26.10 -25.14 32.52
C PRO A 112 -27.37 -24.51 31.93
N ALA A 113 -28.54 -24.92 32.43
CA ALA A 113 -29.87 -24.59 31.92
C ALA A 113 -30.28 -23.10 31.98
N ASN A 114 -29.40 -22.20 32.44
CA ASN A 114 -29.76 -20.81 32.76
C ASN A 114 -29.19 -19.78 31.78
N ARG A 115 -29.04 -20.12 30.49
CA ARG A 115 -28.69 -19.13 29.47
C ARG A 115 -29.95 -18.42 28.99
N LYS A 116 -30.03 -17.10 29.22
CA LYS A 116 -31.06 -16.23 28.63
C LYS A 116 -31.05 -16.41 27.11
N GLN A 117 -32.18 -16.86 26.55
CA GLN A 117 -32.38 -16.91 25.10
C GLN A 117 -32.15 -15.51 24.51
N LYS A 118 -31.22 -15.40 23.55
CA LYS A 118 -31.17 -14.22 22.68
C LYS A 118 -32.46 -14.21 21.88
N SER A 119 -33.25 -13.17 22.07
CA SER A 119 -34.38 -12.82 21.23
C SER A 119 -33.92 -12.73 19.77
N SER A 120 -34.73 -13.32 18.89
CA SER A 120 -34.70 -13.21 17.43
C SER A 120 -34.08 -11.88 16.97
N ILE A 121 -32.88 -11.94 16.41
CA ILE A 121 -32.30 -10.83 15.67
C ILE A 121 -33.05 -10.81 14.34
N GLN A 122 -33.79 -9.73 14.10
CA GLN A 122 -34.39 -9.42 12.81
C GLN A 122 -33.29 -9.36 11.75
N GLU A 123 -33.55 -10.05 10.64
CA GLU A 123 -32.76 -10.04 9.42
C GLU A 123 -32.84 -8.64 8.77
N GLU A 124 -32.07 -7.69 9.28
CA GLU A 124 -31.78 -6.45 8.57
C GLU A 124 -30.25 -6.34 8.44
N GLY A 125 -29.72 -6.93 7.36
CA GLY A 125 -28.30 -6.81 7.02
C GLY A 125 -27.67 -7.96 6.24
N SER A 126 -28.36 -9.08 6.02
CA SER A 126 -27.84 -10.17 5.20
C SER A 126 -28.31 -10.04 3.74
N ILE A 127 -27.43 -9.55 2.87
CA ILE A 127 -27.62 -9.47 1.40
C ILE A 127 -27.21 -10.82 0.77
N VAL A 128 -27.61 -11.93 1.37
CA VAL A 128 -27.34 -13.27 0.82
C VAL A 128 -28.69 -13.91 0.55
N GLY A 129 -29.23 -13.62 -0.64
CA GLY A 129 -30.33 -14.37 -1.22
C GLY A 129 -29.78 -15.62 -1.91
N GLU A 130 -30.53 -16.72 -1.83
CA GLU A 130 -30.22 -17.94 -2.57
C GLU A 130 -30.40 -17.65 -4.09
N VAL A 131 -29.30 -17.55 -4.82
CA VAL A 131 -29.33 -17.31 -6.27
C VAL A 131 -29.15 -18.64 -6.98
N GLU A 132 -30.09 -18.99 -7.86
CA GLU A 132 -30.00 -20.18 -8.69
C GLU A 132 -28.70 -20.19 -9.52
N LYS A 133 -27.92 -21.26 -9.41
CA LYS A 133 -26.62 -21.44 -10.08
C LYS A 133 -26.67 -21.14 -11.59
N ASN A 134 -27.77 -21.47 -12.24
CA ASN A 134 -27.94 -21.24 -13.68
C ASN A 134 -28.12 -19.76 -14.04
N ALA A 135 -28.71 -18.96 -13.14
CA ALA A 135 -28.81 -17.52 -13.31
C ALA A 135 -27.43 -16.85 -13.16
N LEU A 136 -26.61 -17.33 -12.22
CA LEU A 136 -25.23 -16.87 -12.07
C LEU A 136 -24.36 -17.23 -13.28
N LEU A 137 -24.47 -18.45 -13.81
CA LEU A 137 -23.71 -18.87 -15.00
C LEU A 137 -24.10 -18.06 -16.23
N ASN A 138 -25.40 -17.81 -16.46
CA ASN A 138 -25.84 -16.96 -17.56
C ASN A 138 -25.37 -15.50 -17.42
N TRP A 139 -25.31 -14.97 -16.19
CA TRP A 139 -24.76 -13.64 -15.94
C TRP A 139 -23.24 -13.60 -16.18
N VAL A 140 -22.50 -14.63 -15.76
CA VAL A 140 -21.06 -14.75 -16.05
C VAL A 140 -20.81 -14.84 -17.55
N ASP A 141 -21.62 -15.60 -18.29
CA ASP A 141 -21.50 -15.69 -19.75
C ASP A 141 -21.87 -14.38 -20.45
N GLN A 142 -22.86 -13.64 -19.95
CA GLN A 142 -23.19 -12.28 -20.45
C GLN A 142 -22.07 -11.29 -20.14
N VAL A 143 -21.51 -11.31 -18.94
CA VAL A 143 -20.39 -10.44 -18.55
C VAL A 143 -19.13 -10.80 -19.33
N ALA A 144 -18.86 -12.07 -19.58
CA ALA A 144 -17.74 -12.52 -20.41
C ALA A 144 -17.92 -12.12 -21.89
N ALA A 145 -19.17 -12.13 -22.39
CA ALA A 145 -19.49 -11.65 -23.73
C ALA A 145 -19.39 -10.11 -23.85
N ASP A 146 -19.78 -9.36 -22.82
CA ASP A 146 -19.64 -7.90 -22.74
C ASP A 146 -18.18 -7.47 -22.47
N GLN A 147 -17.38 -8.30 -21.80
CA GLN A 147 -15.95 -8.09 -21.54
C GLN A 147 -15.05 -8.37 -22.76
N ALA A 148 -15.61 -8.81 -23.88
CA ALA A 148 -14.95 -8.73 -25.19
C ALA A 148 -14.85 -7.27 -25.71
N LEU A 149 -15.05 -6.27 -24.84
CA LEU A 149 -14.70 -4.88 -25.08
C LEU A 149 -13.17 -4.79 -25.24
N ASN A 150 -12.74 -4.41 -26.45
CA ASN A 150 -11.34 -4.29 -26.86
C ASN A 150 -10.43 -3.76 -25.75
N GLN A 151 -9.31 -4.44 -25.47
CA GLN A 151 -8.26 -3.97 -24.54
C GLN A 151 -7.88 -2.49 -24.74
N ALA A 152 -8.00 -1.97 -25.97
CA ALA A 152 -7.82 -0.57 -26.29
C ALA A 152 -8.84 0.36 -25.62
N GLN A 153 -10.13 -0.02 -25.58
CA GLN A 153 -11.19 0.74 -24.92
C GLN A 153 -11.09 0.64 -23.39
N MET A 154 -10.60 -0.49 -22.86
CA MET A 154 -10.34 -0.65 -21.43
C MET A 154 -9.13 0.20 -21.00
N ALA A 155 -8.07 0.23 -21.81
CA ALA A 155 -6.92 1.12 -21.58
C ALA A 155 -7.29 2.60 -21.70
N GLU A 156 -8.19 2.95 -22.62
CA GLU A 156 -8.71 4.32 -22.77
C GLU A 156 -9.60 4.71 -21.57
N GLN A 157 -10.45 3.81 -21.08
CA GLN A 157 -11.21 4.03 -19.85
C GLN A 157 -10.32 4.11 -18.60
N ILE A 158 -9.27 3.29 -18.49
CA ILE A 158 -8.29 3.38 -17.40
C ILE A 158 -7.50 4.69 -17.49
N ARG A 159 -7.13 5.12 -18.69
CA ARG A 159 -6.45 6.40 -18.94
C ARG A 159 -7.36 7.59 -18.62
N ASP A 160 -8.64 7.51 -18.97
CA ASP A 160 -9.64 8.54 -18.67
C ASP A 160 -9.97 8.58 -17.16
N LEU A 161 -10.01 7.44 -16.48
CA LEU A 161 -10.11 7.35 -15.02
C LEU A 161 -8.88 8.01 -14.34
N ALA A 162 -7.68 7.74 -14.87
CA ALA A 162 -6.43 8.30 -14.37
C ALA A 162 -6.23 9.79 -14.72
N HIS A 163 -6.95 10.34 -15.71
CA HIS A 163 -6.87 11.76 -16.11
C HIS A 163 -8.04 12.60 -15.58
N GLY A 164 -9.05 12.00 -14.96
CA GLY A 164 -10.11 12.73 -14.25
C GLY A 164 -9.67 13.29 -12.89
N GLU A 165 -8.55 12.80 -12.34
CA GLU A 165 -8.07 13.17 -11.02
C GLU A 165 -7.12 14.38 -11.07
N ASN A 166 -7.68 15.58 -11.21
CA ASN A 166 -6.89 16.81 -11.16
C ASN A 166 -6.66 17.29 -9.72
N VAL A 167 -5.83 16.56 -8.98
CA VAL A 167 -5.49 16.85 -7.57
C VAL A 167 -4.90 18.26 -7.39
N GLU A 168 -4.16 18.77 -8.38
CA GLU A 168 -3.63 20.15 -8.35
C GLU A 168 -4.75 21.20 -8.44
N GLU A 169 -5.77 20.97 -9.25
CA GLU A 169 -6.92 21.87 -9.34
C GLU A 169 -7.76 21.84 -8.06
N TRP A 170 -7.94 20.65 -7.46
CA TRP A 170 -8.66 20.50 -6.20
C TRP A 170 -7.93 21.18 -5.04
N SER A 171 -6.62 20.93 -4.89
CA SER A 171 -5.80 21.57 -3.86
C SER A 171 -5.73 23.10 -4.05
N ARG A 172 -5.66 23.59 -5.29
CA ARG A 172 -5.71 25.03 -5.60
C ARG A 172 -7.07 25.65 -5.25
N ALA A 173 -8.18 24.96 -5.53
CA ALA A 173 -9.52 25.41 -5.15
C ALA A 173 -9.68 25.48 -3.63
N ILE A 174 -9.19 24.47 -2.90
CA ILE A 174 -9.19 24.43 -1.43
C ILE A 174 -8.34 25.59 -0.86
N ALA A 175 -7.12 25.79 -1.36
CA ALA A 175 -6.24 26.88 -0.93
C ALA A 175 -6.84 28.27 -1.20
N ARG A 176 -7.53 28.44 -2.34
CA ARG A 176 -8.23 29.68 -2.68
C ARG A 176 -9.43 29.91 -1.74
N TYR A 177 -10.15 28.86 -1.38
CA TYR A 177 -11.23 28.93 -0.38
C TYR A 177 -10.68 29.29 1.02
N PHE A 178 -9.57 28.70 1.45
CA PHE A 178 -8.96 29.04 2.73
C PHE A 178 -8.45 30.48 2.76
N SER A 179 -7.82 30.97 1.70
CA SER A 179 -7.35 32.36 1.65
C SER A 179 -8.50 33.39 1.66
N THR A 180 -9.62 33.14 0.98
CA THR A 180 -10.80 34.01 1.09
C THR A 180 -11.45 33.93 2.47
N TYR A 181 -11.48 32.75 3.08
CA TYR A 181 -12.05 32.53 4.41
C TYR A 181 -11.25 33.22 5.53
N ILE A 182 -9.91 33.17 5.46
CA ILE A 182 -9.01 33.91 6.36
C ILE A 182 -9.20 35.42 6.17
N ASN A 183 -9.24 35.90 4.92
CA ASN A 183 -9.38 37.34 4.65
C ASN A 183 -10.74 37.91 5.09
N GLN A 184 -11.81 37.11 5.11
CA GLN A 184 -13.14 37.53 5.58
C GLN A 184 -13.26 37.53 7.10
N ARG A 185 -12.53 36.66 7.80
CA ARG A 185 -12.47 36.65 9.27
C ARG A 185 -11.15 37.28 9.69
N SER A 186 -11.14 38.59 9.92
CA SER A 186 -10.00 39.39 10.43
C SER A 186 -9.47 38.98 11.83
N CYS A 187 -9.59 37.71 12.22
CA CYS A 187 -9.18 37.18 13.51
C CYS A 187 -7.87 36.41 13.36
N HIS A 188 -6.82 36.88 14.05
CA HIS A 188 -5.49 36.27 14.15
C HIS A 188 -5.46 34.98 15.01
N SER A 189 -6.48 34.13 14.89
CA SER A 189 -6.60 32.88 15.65
C SER A 189 -6.72 31.68 14.72
N ASP A 190 -6.17 30.54 15.13
CA ASP A 190 -6.28 29.25 14.44
C ASP A 190 -7.74 28.96 14.06
N ILE A 191 -8.02 28.97 12.75
CA ILE A 191 -9.37 28.75 12.23
C ILE A 191 -9.56 27.25 12.08
N THR A 192 -10.57 26.70 12.76
CA THR A 192 -10.94 25.29 12.66
C THR A 192 -12.22 25.15 11.83
N ILE A 193 -12.22 24.28 10.83
CA ILE A 193 -13.37 23.98 9.96
C ILE A 193 -13.55 22.46 9.92
N SER A 194 -14.78 21.97 10.08
CA SER A 194 -15.08 20.56 9.92
C SER A 194 -15.10 20.14 8.44
N LEU A 195 -14.62 18.93 8.13
CA LEU A 195 -14.62 18.39 6.77
C LEU A 195 -16.00 18.40 6.08
N PRO A 196 -17.12 18.01 6.74
CA PRO A 196 -18.43 18.07 6.10
C PRO A 196 -18.88 19.50 5.78
N GLU A 197 -18.53 20.50 6.59
CA GLU A 197 -18.81 21.90 6.27
C GLU A 197 -18.03 22.39 5.05
N LEU A 198 -16.77 21.94 4.91
CA LEU A 198 -15.94 22.26 3.76
C LEU A 198 -16.53 21.66 2.47
N CYS A 199 -16.94 20.38 2.52
CA CYS A 199 -17.56 19.70 1.38
C CYS A 199 -18.86 20.39 0.94
N ASN A 200 -19.71 20.77 1.90
CA ASN A 200 -20.97 21.47 1.61
C ASN A 200 -20.71 22.84 0.96
N LYS A 201 -19.76 23.62 1.48
CA LYS A 201 -19.45 24.96 0.96
C LYS A 201 -18.77 24.93 -0.41
N MET A 202 -17.95 23.93 -0.69
CA MET A 202 -17.28 23.78 -1.98
C MET A 202 -18.17 23.13 -3.05
N GLN A 203 -19.32 22.55 -2.67
CA GLN A 203 -20.20 21.77 -3.54
C GLN A 203 -19.43 20.70 -4.34
N LYS A 204 -18.42 20.10 -3.70
CA LYS A 204 -17.56 19.07 -4.28
C LYS A 204 -17.78 17.74 -3.57
N PRO A 205 -17.62 16.61 -4.29
CA PRO A 205 -17.72 15.31 -3.66
C PRO A 205 -16.62 15.16 -2.61
N PHE A 206 -16.96 14.44 -1.55
CA PHE A 206 -16.10 14.21 -0.39
C PHE A 206 -14.69 13.75 -0.77
N VAL A 207 -14.60 12.83 -1.74
CA VAL A 207 -13.34 12.22 -2.18
C VAL A 207 -12.42 13.26 -2.85
N GLU A 208 -12.94 14.17 -3.68
CA GLU A 208 -12.13 15.23 -4.30
C GLU A 208 -11.55 16.18 -3.25
N VAL A 209 -12.38 16.57 -2.27
CA VAL A 209 -11.96 17.46 -1.19
C VAL A 209 -10.92 16.78 -0.31
N TRP A 210 -11.13 15.50 0.02
CA TRP A 210 -10.23 14.72 0.86
C TRP A 210 -8.89 14.46 0.18
N LEU A 211 -8.87 14.08 -1.10
CA LEU A 211 -7.64 13.91 -1.87
C LEU A 211 -6.90 15.24 -2.05
N GLY A 212 -7.62 16.31 -2.36
CA GLY A 212 -7.03 17.65 -2.44
C GLY A 212 -6.46 18.13 -1.10
N LEU A 213 -7.02 17.68 0.02
CA LEU A 213 -6.57 18.00 1.38
C LEU A 213 -5.34 17.17 1.81
N LEU A 214 -5.32 15.87 1.50
CA LEU A 214 -4.19 15.00 1.85
C LEU A 214 -2.95 15.26 0.97
N LEU A 215 -3.17 15.56 -0.31
CA LEU A 215 -2.09 15.75 -1.28
C LEU A 215 -1.72 17.23 -1.48
N GLY A 216 -2.60 18.15 -1.07
CA GLY A 216 -2.37 19.59 -1.11
C GLY A 216 -1.48 20.07 0.03
N ASN A 217 -0.17 19.96 -0.12
CA ASN A 217 0.75 20.54 0.86
C ASN A 217 0.67 22.08 0.80
N ARG A 218 0.29 22.76 1.90
CA ARG A 218 1.05 23.91 2.50
C ARG A 218 0.36 24.87 3.49
N SER A 219 -0.85 24.67 4.04
CA SER A 219 -1.39 25.68 5.00
C SER A 219 -2.36 25.20 6.08
N TYR A 220 -2.50 23.89 6.30
CA TYR A 220 -3.47 23.38 7.27
C TYR A 220 -3.01 22.04 7.86
N GLN A 221 -3.53 21.76 9.06
CA GLN A 221 -3.34 20.52 9.79
C GLN A 221 -4.69 19.84 9.95
N ILE A 222 -4.72 18.53 9.73
CA ILE A 222 -5.92 17.70 9.86
C ILE A 222 -5.85 17.02 11.23
N TYR A 223 -6.89 17.21 12.03
CA TYR A 223 -7.05 16.59 13.34
C TYR A 223 -8.27 15.67 13.32
N GLN A 224 -8.14 14.53 13.98
CA GLN A 224 -9.25 13.66 14.28
C GLN A 224 -9.60 13.82 15.76
N THR A 225 -10.78 14.39 16.02
CA THR A 225 -11.29 14.69 17.36
C THR A 225 -12.27 13.61 17.84
N SER A 226 -12.69 12.66 16.98
CA SER A 226 -13.58 11.55 17.35
C SER A 226 -12.82 10.33 17.89
N GLU A 227 -13.40 9.67 18.91
CA GLU A 227 -12.94 8.36 19.39
C GLU A 227 -13.17 7.23 18.36
N ASN A 228 -14.10 7.43 17.42
CA ASN A 228 -14.37 6.50 16.33
C ASN A 228 -13.65 6.93 15.05
N PHE A 229 -12.81 6.04 14.52
CA PHE A 229 -11.99 6.28 13.34
C PHE A 229 -12.81 6.57 12.06
N TYR A 230 -14.02 6.01 11.96
CA TYR A 230 -14.87 6.14 10.77
C TYR A 230 -15.87 7.29 10.82
N ASP A 231 -15.85 8.09 11.89
CA ASP A 231 -16.76 9.22 12.02
C ASP A 231 -16.24 10.44 11.24
N THR A 232 -16.90 10.76 10.14
CA THR A 232 -16.55 11.89 9.26
C THR A 232 -16.85 13.25 9.89
N THR A 233 -17.65 13.29 10.96
CA THR A 233 -17.93 14.50 11.72
C THR A 233 -16.80 14.88 12.68
N GLY A 234 -15.92 13.91 13.01
CA GLY A 234 -14.77 14.10 13.88
C GLY A 234 -13.51 14.60 13.19
N ILE A 235 -13.57 14.92 11.89
CA ILE A 235 -12.41 15.39 11.12
C ILE A 235 -12.44 16.92 11.05
N GLU A 236 -11.48 17.53 11.73
CA GLU A 236 -11.32 18.98 11.84
C GLU A 236 -10.05 19.44 11.11
N ILE A 237 -10.15 20.54 10.39
CA ILE A 237 -9.06 21.14 9.62
C ILE A 237 -8.70 22.45 10.29
N ARG A 238 -7.52 22.51 10.89
CA ARG A 238 -6.95 23.73 11.46
C ARG A 238 -6.11 24.43 10.40
N ILE A 239 -6.47 25.64 10.05
CA ILE A 239 -5.72 26.47 9.10
C ILE A 239 -4.81 27.37 9.91
N GLU A 240 -3.50 27.22 9.74
CA GLU A 240 -2.52 28.08 10.40
C GLU A 240 -2.51 29.45 9.70
N SER A 241 -2.71 30.52 10.47
CA SER A 241 -2.52 31.87 9.95
C SER A 241 -1.03 32.07 9.70
N LEU A 242 -0.65 32.19 8.42
CA LEU A 242 0.70 32.61 8.00
C LEU A 242 1.04 33.92 8.75
N ARG A 243 2.06 33.86 9.61
CA ARG A 243 2.81 35.04 10.06
C ARG A 243 3.63 35.63 8.93
#